data_AF-A0A0D0DJ45-F1
#
_entry.id   AF-A0A0D0DJ45-F1
#
_cell.length_a   1.000
_cell.length_b   1.000
_cell.length_c   1.000
_cell.angle_alpha   90.00
_cell.angle_beta   90.00
_cell.angle_gamma   90.00
#
_symmetry.space_group_name_H-M   'P 1'
#
loop_
_entity.id
_entity.type
_entity.pdbx_description
1 polymer ?
#
loop_
_entity_poly.entity_id
_entity_poly.type
_entity_poly.pdbx_seq_one_letter_code
_entity_poly.pdbx_strand_id
1 'polypeptide(L)'
;MSCSADDLHKELIHWREMKMIEEDLDGNDLFGPQIIMSNKILHRIIDLIHYFKLTKPTSLLEQTVWCYSMDYGLEIIQLIKVLILFPVEPT
;
A
#
# COMPACT_ATOMS: atom_id res chain seq x y z
N MET A 1 15.19 -0.88 14.70
CA MET A 1 13.74 -1.03 14.92
C MET A 1 13.22 -1.87 13.77
N SER A 2 12.75 -3.10 14.02
CA SER A 2 12.14 -3.88 12.93
C SER A 2 10.82 -3.22 12.59
N CYS A 3 10.71 -2.65 11.40
CA CYS A 3 9.47 -2.08 10.94
C CYS A 3 8.48 -3.23 10.67
N SER A 4 7.31 -3.14 11.30
CA SER A 4 6.35 -4.23 11.47
C SER A 4 5.19 -4.10 10.46
N ALA A 5 4.36 -5.15 10.34
CA ALA A 5 3.13 -5.07 9.55
C ALA A 5 2.21 -3.91 9.98
N ASP A 6 2.24 -3.54 11.26
CA ASP A 6 1.48 -2.41 11.80
C ASP A 6 2.00 -1.06 11.30
N ASP A 7 3.32 -0.93 11.11
CA ASP A 7 3.92 0.29 10.58
C ASP A 7 3.58 0.46 9.10
N LEU A 8 3.64 -0.63 8.34
CA LEU A 8 3.20 -0.65 6.95
C LEU A 8 1.71 -0.38 6.80
N HIS A 9 0.88 -0.88 7.71
CA HIS A 9 -0.54 -0.59 7.72
C HIS A 9 -0.79 0.92 7.90
N LYS A 10 -0.11 1.57 8.86
CA LYS A 10 -0.19 3.02 9.06
C LYS A 10 0.31 3.78 7.84
N GLU A 11 1.42 3.35 7.25
CA GLU A 11 2.00 4.02 6.09
C GLU A 11 1.10 3.90 4.86
N LEU A 12 0.45 2.76 4.65
CA LEU A 12 -0.53 2.59 3.57
C LEU A 12 -1.78 3.46 3.78
N ILE A 13 -2.21 3.65 5.02
CA ILE A 13 -3.29 4.60 5.35
C ILE A 13 -2.87 6.03 5.03
N HIS A 14 -1.68 6.44 5.47
CA HIS A 14 -1.16 7.77 5.20
C HIS A 14 -0.99 8.00 3.70
N TRP A 15 -0.41 7.02 2.99
CA TRP A 15 -0.21 7.08 1.55
C TRP A 15 -1.53 7.28 0.79
N ARG A 16 -2.61 6.54 1.13
CA ARG A 16 -3.90 6.72 0.43
C ARG A 16 -4.55 8.06 0.73
N GLU A 17 -4.33 8.63 1.91
CA GLU A 17 -4.83 9.96 2.29
C GLU A 17 -4.11 11.03 1.49
N MET A 18 -2.79 10.93 1.36
CA MET A 18 -2.01 11.83 0.51
C MET A 18 -2.39 11.71 -0.96
N LYS A 19 -2.64 10.49 -1.45
CA LYS A 19 -3.08 10.28 -2.83
C LYS A 19 -4.42 10.92 -3.16
N MET A 20 -5.36 11.00 -2.21
CA MET A 20 -6.58 11.75 -2.45
C MET A 20 -6.32 13.24 -2.71
N ILE A 21 -5.38 13.82 -1.97
CA ILE A 21 -5.01 15.23 -2.14
C ILE A 21 -4.31 15.42 -3.49
N GLU A 22 -3.38 14.52 -3.83
CA GLU A 22 -2.66 14.57 -5.12
C GLU A 22 -3.59 14.43 -6.33
N GLU A 23 -4.65 13.64 -6.21
CA GLU A 23 -5.64 13.41 -7.27
C GLU A 23 -6.81 14.42 -7.25
N ASP A 24 -6.77 15.46 -6.42
CA ASP A 24 -7.83 16.48 -6.25
C ASP A 24 -9.20 15.86 -5.86
N LEU A 25 -9.16 14.79 -5.06
CA LEU A 25 -10.32 14.04 -4.59
C LEU A 25 -10.68 14.32 -3.13
N ASP A 26 -9.89 15.12 -2.40
CA ASP A 26 -10.00 15.38 -0.96
C ASP A 26 -11.37 15.91 -0.50
N GLY A 27 -12.16 16.51 -1.40
CA GLY A 27 -13.56 16.89 -1.16
C GLY A 27 -14.59 15.74 -1.23
N ASN A 28 -14.17 14.50 -1.51
CA ASN A 28 -15.07 13.34 -1.60
C ASN A 28 -15.34 12.72 -0.22
N ASP A 29 -16.22 13.37 0.54
CA ASP A 29 -16.60 12.92 1.89
C ASP A 29 -17.42 11.62 1.91
N LEU A 30 -18.01 11.23 0.77
CA LEU A 30 -18.87 10.04 0.70
C LEU A 30 -18.06 8.74 0.74
N PHE A 31 -16.97 8.68 -0.02
CA PHE A 31 -16.10 7.51 -0.09
C PHE A 31 -14.79 7.72 0.70
N GLY A 32 -14.33 8.96 0.81
CA GLY A 32 -13.06 9.29 1.42
C GLY A 32 -11.89 8.50 0.81
N PRO A 33 -10.82 8.21 1.59
CA PRO A 33 -9.61 7.53 1.10
C PRO A 33 -9.83 6.13 0.50
N GLN A 34 -11.02 5.56 0.72
CA GLN A 34 -11.39 4.27 0.15
C GLN A 34 -11.58 4.32 -1.37
N ILE A 35 -11.75 5.52 -1.96
CA ILE A 35 -11.81 5.68 -3.43
C ILE A 35 -10.47 5.32 -4.09
N ILE A 36 -9.35 5.62 -3.44
CA ILE A 36 -8.01 5.24 -3.89
C ILE A 36 -7.79 3.75 -3.61
N MET A 37 -7.93 3.35 -2.34
CA MET A 37 -7.69 1.98 -1.91
C MET A 37 -8.64 1.61 -0.76
N SER A 38 -9.57 0.70 -1.05
CA SER A 38 -10.49 0.19 -0.03
C SER A 38 -9.75 -0.58 1.07
N ASN A 39 -10.35 -0.63 2.27
CA ASN A 39 -9.80 -1.41 3.39
C ASN A 39 -9.59 -2.89 3.04
N LYS A 40 -10.46 -3.45 2.18
CA LYS A 40 -10.32 -4.84 1.72
C LYS A 40 -9.01 -5.06 0.96
N ILE A 41 -8.64 -4.13 0.09
CA ILE A 41 -7.39 -4.21 -0.69
C ILE A 41 -6.20 -3.96 0.23
N LEU A 42 -6.27 -2.95 1.11
CA LEU A 42 -5.22 -2.64 2.08
C LEU A 42 -4.90 -3.85 2.96
N HIS A 43 -5.90 -4.45 3.61
CA HIS A 43 -5.69 -5.62 4.45
C HIS A 43 -5.14 -6.80 3.64
N ARG A 44 -5.63 -7.00 2.40
CA ARG A 44 -5.11 -8.04 1.52
C ARG A 44 -3.63 -7.84 1.19
N ILE A 45 -3.19 -6.60 0.99
CA ILE A 45 -1.78 -6.26 0.78
C ILE A 45 -0.96 -6.66 2.01
N ILE A 46 -1.38 -6.26 3.21
CA ILE A 46 -0.73 -6.64 4.47
C ILE A 46 -0.61 -8.16 4.60
N ASP A 47 -1.70 -8.90 4.39
CA ASP A 47 -1.71 -10.37 4.45
C ASP A 47 -0.70 -11.02 3.49
N LEU A 48 -0.58 -10.48 2.26
CA LEU A 48 0.29 -11.04 1.22
C LEU A 48 1.78 -10.79 1.46
N ILE A 49 2.11 -9.76 2.24
CA ILE A 49 3.49 -9.38 2.52
C ILE A 49 4.14 -10.35 3.49
N HIS A 50 3.37 -10.92 4.42
CA HIS A 50 3.84 -12.03 5.26
C HIS A 50 4.31 -13.25 4.44
N TYR A 51 3.87 -13.37 3.19
CA TYR A 51 4.28 -14.45 2.28
C TYR A 51 5.29 -14.01 1.21
N PHE A 52 5.81 -12.78 1.27
CA PHE A 52 6.73 -12.22 0.26
C PHE A 52 6.18 -12.28 -1.18
N LYS A 53 4.85 -12.28 -1.36
CA LYS A 53 4.20 -12.49 -2.67
C LYS A 53 4.08 -11.23 -3.53
N LEU A 54 4.32 -10.05 -2.96
CA LEU A 54 4.14 -8.77 -3.65
C LEU A 54 5.49 -8.14 -3.97
N THR A 55 5.98 -8.39 -5.19
CA THR A 55 7.27 -7.85 -5.66
C THR A 55 7.15 -7.00 -6.92
N LYS A 56 6.02 -7.10 -7.65
CA LYS A 56 5.74 -6.41 -8.91
C LYS A 56 4.29 -5.93 -8.99
N PRO A 57 3.99 -4.81 -9.70
CA PRO A 57 2.62 -4.33 -9.85
C PRO A 57 1.67 -5.38 -10.42
N THR A 58 2.17 -6.24 -11.32
CA THR A 58 1.39 -7.37 -11.87
C THR A 58 0.99 -8.38 -10.78
N SER A 59 1.88 -8.72 -9.84
CA SER A 59 1.54 -9.59 -8.71
C SER A 59 0.51 -8.94 -7.77
N LEU A 60 0.53 -7.62 -7.64
CA LEU A 60 -0.47 -6.88 -6.89
C LEU A 60 -1.84 -6.98 -7.56
N LEU A 61 -1.91 -6.79 -8.87
CA LEU A 61 -3.14 -6.95 -9.66
C LEU A 61 -3.68 -8.37 -9.57
N GLU A 62 -2.85 -9.39 -9.79
CA GLU A 62 -3.27 -10.80 -9.77
C GLU A 62 -3.83 -11.23 -8.40
N GLN A 63 -3.28 -10.68 -7.31
CA GLN A 63 -3.63 -11.12 -5.95
C GLN A 63 -4.73 -10.29 -5.28
N THR A 64 -4.99 -9.08 -5.77
CA THR A 64 -5.93 -8.14 -5.16
C THR A 64 -7.08 -7.76 -6.10
N VAL A 65 -6.87 -7.88 -7.42
CA VAL A 65 -7.76 -7.38 -8.47
C VAL A 65 -8.03 -5.87 -8.33
N TRP A 66 -7.10 -5.15 -7.71
CA TRP A 66 -7.22 -3.70 -7.53
C TRP A 66 -6.95 -3.00 -8.87
N CYS A 67 -7.93 -2.21 -9.33
CA CYS A 67 -7.88 -1.57 -10.65
C CYS A 67 -6.67 -0.62 -10.81
N TYR A 68 -6.24 0.05 -9.74
CA TYR A 68 -5.10 0.95 -9.77
C TYR A 68 -3.75 0.26 -9.49
N SER A 69 -3.72 -1.09 -9.53
CA SER A 69 -2.48 -1.83 -9.30
C SER A 69 -1.37 -1.43 -10.29
N MET A 70 -1.72 -1.08 -11.53
CA MET A 70 -0.73 -0.69 -12.53
C MET A 70 -0.31 0.78 -12.40
N ASP A 71 -1.22 1.63 -11.94
CA ASP A 71 -0.97 3.08 -11.78
C ASP A 71 -0.15 3.36 -10.51
N TYR A 72 -0.55 2.74 -9.39
CA TYR A 72 0.01 3.01 -8.06
C TYR A 72 0.83 1.87 -7.48
N GLY A 73 0.77 0.66 -8.06
CA GLY A 73 1.40 -0.52 -7.46
C GLY A 73 2.92 -0.42 -7.31
N LEU A 74 3.60 0.38 -8.16
CA LEU A 74 5.04 0.61 -8.01
C LEU A 74 5.36 1.29 -6.68
N GLU A 75 4.60 2.33 -6.32
CA GLU A 75 4.78 3.07 -5.06
C GLU A 75 4.51 2.18 -3.86
N ILE A 76 3.42 1.39 -3.91
CA ILE A 76 3.09 0.41 -2.86
C ILE A 76 4.23 -0.58 -2.66
N ILE A 77 4.78 -1.13 -3.74
CA ILE A 77 5.89 -2.08 -3.65
C ILE A 77 7.15 -1.43 -3.08
N GLN A 78 7.39 -0.15 -3.39
CA GLN A 78 8.51 0.58 -2.83
C GLN A 78 8.34 0.80 -1.32
N LEU A 79 7.14 1.16 -0.85
CA LEU A 79 6.81 1.24 0.58
C LEU A 79 7.06 -0.11 1.28
N ILE A 80 6.58 -1.21 0.69
CA ILE A 80 6.78 -2.57 1.23
C ILE A 80 8.28 -2.89 1.33
N LYS A 81 9.07 -2.55 0.31
CA LYS A 81 10.51 -2.80 0.30
C LYS A 81 11.24 -2.05 1.40
N VAL A 82 10.92 -0.76 1.57
CA VAL A 82 11.55 0.12 2.56
C VAL A 82 11.24 -0.34 3.99
N LEU A 83 10.00 -0.76 4.24
CA LEU A 83 9.55 -1.08 5.59
C LEU A 83 9.79 -2.55 5.98
N ILE A 84 9.67 -3.50 5.06
CA ILE A 84 9.67 -4.93 5.42
C ILE A 84 10.88 -5.69 4.88
N LEU A 85 11.28 -5.42 3.63
CA LEU A 85 12.26 -6.26 2.92
C LEU A 85 13.72 -5.84 3.13
N PHE A 86 13.95 -4.57 3.51
CA PHE A 86 15.28 -4.06 3.84
C PHE A 86 15.25 -3.46 5.25
N PRO A 87 15.42 -4.27 6.31
CA PRO A 87 15.78 -3.69 7.59
C PRO A 87 17.15 -3.04 7.39
N VAL A 88 17.21 -1.71 7.52
CA VAL A 88 18.49 -0.99 7.56
C VAL A 88 19.33 -1.64 8.66
N GLU A 89 20.40 -2.33 8.29
CA GLU A 89 21.36 -2.85 9.27
C GLU A 89 21.92 -1.66 10.06
N PRO A 90 21.91 -1.71 11.41
CA PRO A 90 22.53 -0.65 12.19
C PRO A 90 24.05 -0.77 12.06
N THR A 91 24.68 0.19 11.39
CA THR A 91 26.13 0.49 11.51
C THR A 91 26.50 0.94 12.92
#